data_AF-A0A0A3Z161-F1
#
_entry.id   AF-A0A0A3Z161-F1
#
_cell.length_a   1.000
_cell.length_b   1.000
_cell.length_c   1.000
_cell.angle_alpha   90.00
_cell.angle_beta   90.00
_cell.angle_gamma   90.00
#
_symmetry.space_group_name_H-M   'P 1'
#
loop_
_entity.id
_entity.type
_entity.pdbx_description
1 polymer ?
#
loop_
_entity_poly.entity_id
_entity_poly.type
_entity_poly.pdbx_seq_one_letter_code
_entity_poly.pdbx_strand_id
1 'polypeptide(L)'
;MIWRTILLTACIISSSCMASSNEWKVYIQMIEQADNKTLHAFPGKIDSIGDTLDAEHTEELTTALSMALIKDPVSVINATNALDKSTDPLKQRFGTSMVCGIPLITHANQMKVEEYFSKAEPVLEKAGTPAAECLSNMRDTIEEIRQETAQNPAK
;
A
#
# COMPACT_ATOMS: atom_id res chain seq x y z
N MET A 1 -29.80 -39.64 39.50
CA MET A 1 -29.44 -38.36 40.14
C MET A 1 -28.02 -38.54 40.64
N ILE A 2 -26.98 -37.95 40.04
CA ILE A 2 -26.70 -36.51 40.03
C ILE A 2 -25.96 -36.15 38.73
N TRP A 3 -26.37 -35.02 38.19
CA TRP A 3 -26.11 -34.47 36.88
C TRP A 3 -25.18 -33.25 37.05
N ARG A 4 -24.13 -33.17 36.20
CA ARG A 4 -23.39 -31.98 35.69
C ARG A 4 -23.01 -30.89 36.72
N THR A 5 -21.78 -30.39 36.75
CA THR A 5 -21.28 -29.48 35.71
C THR A 5 -19.76 -29.30 35.85
N ILE A 6 -19.02 -29.68 34.82
CA ILE A 6 -17.64 -29.23 34.62
C ILE A 6 -17.74 -27.86 33.93
N LEU A 7 -17.41 -26.79 34.66
CA LEU A 7 -17.27 -25.44 34.13
C LEU A 7 -15.99 -25.39 33.28
N LEU A 8 -16.12 -25.67 32.00
CA LEU A 8 -15.14 -25.27 30.98
C LEU A 8 -15.30 -23.78 30.75
N THR A 9 -14.58 -22.98 31.52
CA THR A 9 -14.36 -21.57 31.21
C THR A 9 -13.47 -21.51 29.96
N ALA A 10 -14.10 -21.48 28.79
CA ALA A 10 -13.44 -21.09 27.57
C ALA A 10 -13.03 -19.62 27.70
N CYS A 11 -11.76 -19.37 28.04
CA CYS A 11 -11.14 -18.08 27.82
C CYS A 11 -11.16 -17.83 26.31
N ILE A 12 -12.15 -17.08 25.85
CA ILE A 12 -12.13 -16.45 24.52
C ILE A 12 -11.12 -15.31 24.65
N ILE A 13 -9.84 -15.64 24.51
CA ILE A 13 -8.80 -14.64 24.34
C ILE A 13 -8.99 -14.12 22.92
N SER A 14 -9.76 -13.04 22.78
CA SER A 14 -9.78 -12.22 21.58
C SER A 14 -8.45 -11.46 21.50
N SER A 15 -7.37 -12.20 21.28
CA SER A 15 -6.13 -11.63 20.79
C SER A 15 -6.31 -11.44 19.29
N SER A 16 -6.86 -10.30 18.90
CA SER A 16 -6.55 -9.73 17.59
C SER A 16 -5.08 -9.35 17.64
N CYS A 17 -4.22 -10.35 17.53
CA CYS A 17 -2.79 -10.13 17.40
C CYS A 17 -2.60 -9.35 16.11
N MET A 18 -2.26 -8.07 16.23
CA MET A 18 -1.32 -7.49 15.28
C MET A 18 -0.19 -8.51 15.18
N ALA A 19 0.05 -8.98 13.96
CA ALA A 19 1.10 -9.94 13.67
C ALA A 19 2.37 -9.47 14.40
N SER A 20 3.11 -10.39 15.02
CA SER A 20 4.34 -10.03 15.72
C SER A 20 5.18 -9.10 14.84
N SER A 21 5.90 -8.12 15.41
CA SER A 21 6.64 -7.12 14.62
C SER A 21 7.51 -7.72 13.51
N ASN A 22 7.99 -8.96 13.71
CA ASN A 22 8.69 -9.75 12.71
C ASN A 22 7.81 -10.19 11.53
N GLU A 23 6.58 -10.65 11.77
CA GLU A 23 5.63 -11.02 10.70
C GLU A 23 5.20 -9.81 9.86
N TRP A 24 5.02 -8.65 10.50
CA TRP A 24 4.75 -7.40 9.77
C TRP A 24 5.92 -7.02 8.86
N LYS A 25 7.14 -7.00 9.40
CA LYS A 25 8.35 -6.70 8.61
C LYS A 25 8.51 -7.65 7.42
N VAL A 26 8.28 -8.95 7.65
CA VAL A 26 8.34 -9.96 6.59
C VAL A 26 7.25 -9.71 5.54
N TYR A 27 6.05 -9.33 5.94
CA TYR A 27 4.97 -8.97 5.04
C TYR A 27 5.32 -7.76 4.16
N ILE A 28 5.84 -6.67 4.76
CA ILE A 28 6.31 -5.49 4.05
C ILE A 28 7.38 -5.87 3.02
N GLN A 29 8.38 -6.67 3.41
CA GLN A 29 9.41 -7.15 2.49
C GLN A 29 8.82 -7.94 1.31
N MET A 30 7.83 -8.80 1.55
CA MET A 30 7.19 -9.56 0.47
C MET A 30 6.42 -8.64 -0.49
N ILE A 31 5.73 -7.62 0.02
CA ILE A 31 5.09 -6.59 -0.82
C ILE A 31 6.16 -5.83 -1.62
N GLU A 32 7.21 -5.32 -0.99
CA GLU A 32 8.29 -4.58 -1.64
C GLU A 32 8.96 -5.39 -2.76
N GLN A 33 9.07 -6.71 -2.62
CA GLN A 33 9.63 -7.61 -3.65
C GLN A 33 8.64 -7.97 -4.75
N ALA A 34 7.42 -7.41 -4.71
CA ALA A 34 6.32 -7.77 -5.59
C ALA A 34 6.05 -9.29 -5.61
N ASP A 35 6.10 -9.93 -4.43
CA ASP A 35 5.79 -11.36 -4.33
C ASP A 35 4.36 -11.61 -4.80
N ASN A 36 4.22 -12.44 -5.83
CA ASN A 36 2.96 -12.63 -6.53
C ASN A 36 1.85 -13.17 -5.61
N LYS A 37 2.17 -14.12 -4.72
CA LYS A 37 1.20 -14.68 -3.78
C LYS A 37 0.72 -13.64 -2.79
N THR A 38 1.66 -12.82 -2.30
CA THR A 38 1.38 -11.75 -1.33
C THR A 38 0.54 -10.65 -1.96
N LEU A 39 0.87 -10.21 -3.19
CA LEU A 39 0.06 -9.25 -3.96
C LEU A 39 -1.33 -9.79 -4.29
N HIS A 40 -1.45 -11.06 -4.68
CA HIS A 40 -2.75 -11.66 -4.96
C HIS A 40 -3.66 -11.71 -3.73
N ALA A 41 -3.08 -11.96 -2.54
CA ALA A 41 -3.81 -11.96 -1.27
C ALA A 41 -4.03 -10.56 -0.68
N PHE A 42 -3.44 -9.51 -1.28
CA PHE A 42 -3.38 -8.17 -0.72
C PHE A 42 -4.77 -7.56 -0.40
N PRO A 43 -5.77 -7.58 -1.31
CA PRO A 43 -7.10 -7.05 -1.00
C PRO A 43 -7.72 -7.66 0.27
N GLY A 44 -7.68 -8.99 0.37
CA GLY A 44 -8.23 -9.71 1.52
C GLY A 44 -7.44 -9.44 2.81
N LYS A 45 -6.14 -9.16 2.71
CA LYS A 45 -5.34 -8.72 3.85
C LYS A 45 -5.79 -7.33 4.31
N ILE A 46 -5.93 -6.36 3.40
CA ILE A 46 -6.43 -5.02 3.73
C ILE A 46 -7.84 -5.08 4.32
N ASP A 47 -8.71 -5.97 3.83
CA ASP A 47 -10.03 -6.18 4.44
C ASP A 47 -9.97 -6.61 5.90
N SER A 48 -8.91 -7.32 6.30
CA SER A 48 -8.73 -7.82 7.66
C SER A 48 -8.01 -6.83 8.59
N ILE A 49 -7.10 -5.99 8.07
CA ILE A 49 -6.23 -5.16 8.91
C ILE A 49 -6.31 -3.65 8.63
N GLY A 50 -6.89 -3.23 7.50
CA GLY A 50 -6.84 -1.85 7.00
C GLY A 50 -7.33 -0.82 8.01
N ASP A 51 -8.41 -1.12 8.74
CA ASP A 51 -9.04 -0.19 9.68
C ASP A 51 -8.28 -0.10 11.02
N THR A 52 -7.31 -1.00 11.23
CA THR A 52 -6.49 -1.09 12.45
C THR A 52 -5.07 -0.57 12.25
N LEU A 53 -4.68 -0.25 11.00
CA LEU A 53 -3.37 0.30 10.72
C LEU A 53 -3.28 1.74 11.21
N ASP A 54 -2.27 2.00 12.04
CA ASP A 54 -1.91 3.37 12.38
C ASP A 54 -1.20 4.07 11.19
N ALA A 55 -0.79 5.31 11.41
CA ALA A 55 -0.13 6.11 10.39
C ALA A 55 1.20 5.50 9.93
N GLU A 56 2.00 4.99 10.86
CA GLU A 56 3.32 4.40 10.58
C GLU A 56 3.17 3.16 9.70
N HIS A 57 2.30 2.22 10.09
CA HIS A 57 2.08 0.99 9.32
C HIS A 57 1.39 1.26 7.97
N THR A 58 0.52 2.27 7.90
CA THR A 58 -0.08 2.70 6.62
C THR A 58 1.00 3.22 5.67
N GLU A 59 1.93 4.01 6.18
CA GLU A 59 3.02 4.62 5.42
C GLU A 59 4.04 3.57 4.94
N GLU A 60 4.44 2.63 5.81
CA GLU A 60 5.32 1.53 5.44
C GLU A 60 4.70 0.69 4.31
N LEU A 61 3.41 0.39 4.40
CA LEU A 61 2.73 -0.43 3.40
C LEU A 61 2.55 0.30 2.06
N THR A 62 2.18 1.58 2.08
CA THR A 62 2.05 2.38 0.86
C THR A 62 3.40 2.63 0.17
N THR A 63 4.46 2.83 0.97
CA THR A 63 5.84 2.89 0.46
C THR A 63 6.24 1.55 -0.17
N ALA A 64 5.93 0.43 0.47
CA ALA A 64 6.21 -0.90 -0.04
C ALA A 64 5.51 -1.17 -1.39
N LEU A 65 4.22 -0.81 -1.51
CA LEU A 65 3.47 -0.91 -2.77
C LEU A 65 4.09 -0.06 -3.88
N SER A 66 4.60 1.12 -3.54
CA SER A 66 5.25 2.01 -4.50
C SER A 66 6.57 1.43 -5.00
N MET A 67 7.34 0.76 -4.14
CA MET A 67 8.55 0.03 -4.55
C MET A 67 8.21 -1.22 -5.37
N ALA A 68 7.11 -1.89 -5.04
CA ALA A 68 6.59 -3.01 -5.82
C ALA A 68 6.17 -2.59 -7.22
N LEU A 69 5.59 -1.39 -7.38
CA LEU A 69 5.14 -0.84 -8.67
C LEU A 69 6.30 -0.72 -9.68
N ILE A 70 7.51 -0.40 -9.21
CA ILE A 70 8.73 -0.35 -10.04
C ILE A 70 9.18 -1.76 -10.49
N LYS A 71 8.78 -2.82 -9.78
CA LYS A 71 9.20 -4.20 -10.06
C LYS A 71 8.19 -4.95 -10.92
N ASP A 72 6.92 -4.88 -10.58
CA ASP A 72 5.82 -5.53 -11.29
C ASP A 72 4.56 -4.65 -11.27
N PRO A 73 4.49 -3.65 -12.17
CA PRO A 73 3.42 -2.66 -12.16
C PRO A 73 2.05 -3.29 -12.37
N VAL A 74 1.94 -4.28 -13.26
CA VAL A 74 0.66 -4.91 -13.61
C VAL A 74 0.10 -5.69 -12.43
N SER A 75 0.94 -6.46 -11.72
CA SER A 75 0.48 -7.20 -10.54
C SER A 75 0.06 -6.26 -9.41
N VAL A 76 0.78 -5.15 -9.19
CA VAL A 76 0.43 -4.16 -8.15
C VAL A 76 -0.87 -3.44 -8.48
N ILE A 77 -1.05 -2.99 -9.73
CA ILE A 77 -2.31 -2.36 -10.18
C ILE A 77 -3.48 -3.33 -9.98
N ASN A 78 -3.34 -4.58 -10.42
CA ASN A 78 -4.39 -5.58 -10.24
C ASN A 78 -4.70 -5.85 -8.75
N ALA A 79 -3.69 -5.88 -7.90
CA ALA A 79 -3.84 -6.11 -6.47
C ALA A 79 -4.54 -4.95 -5.74
N THR A 80 -4.47 -3.73 -6.27
CA THR A 80 -4.94 -2.51 -5.58
C THR A 80 -6.27 -1.99 -6.14
N ASN A 81 -6.63 -2.33 -7.38
CA ASN A 81 -7.81 -1.82 -8.10
C ASN A 81 -9.15 -2.12 -7.38
N ALA A 82 -9.24 -3.26 -6.68
CA ALA A 82 -10.46 -3.58 -5.92
C ALA A 82 -10.70 -2.60 -4.76
N LEU A 83 -9.64 -1.99 -4.23
CA LEU A 83 -9.69 -1.11 -3.06
C LEU A 83 -10.12 0.31 -3.41
N ASP A 84 -9.91 0.78 -4.65
CA ASP A 84 -10.44 2.07 -5.12
C ASP A 84 -11.97 2.14 -5.04
N LYS A 85 -12.62 0.98 -5.18
CA LYS A 85 -14.08 0.84 -5.15
C LYS A 85 -14.63 0.53 -3.76
N SER A 86 -13.77 0.44 -2.76
CA SER A 86 -14.20 0.24 -1.37
C SER A 86 -15.08 1.40 -0.93
N THR A 87 -16.13 1.13 -0.15
CA THR A 87 -16.90 2.19 0.53
C THR A 87 -16.21 2.69 1.80
N ASP A 88 -15.13 2.02 2.21
CA ASP A 88 -14.33 2.37 3.37
C ASP A 88 -13.15 3.27 2.97
N PRO A 89 -13.12 4.54 3.40
CA PRO A 89 -12.02 5.46 3.11
C PRO A 89 -10.67 5.01 3.66
N LEU A 90 -10.63 4.21 4.73
CA LEU A 90 -9.37 3.69 5.28
C LEU A 90 -8.74 2.67 4.34
N LYS A 91 -9.56 1.86 3.67
CA LYS A 91 -9.11 0.89 2.66
C LYS A 91 -8.75 1.55 1.33
N GLN A 92 -9.47 2.60 0.93
CA GLN A 92 -9.19 3.36 -0.30
C GLN A 92 -7.77 3.95 -0.32
N ARG A 93 -7.13 4.17 0.84
CA ARG A 93 -5.73 4.62 0.93
C ARG A 93 -4.73 3.69 0.24
N PHE A 94 -5.11 2.43 0.06
CA PHE A 94 -4.29 1.40 -0.60
C PHE A 94 -4.78 1.10 -2.04
N GLY A 95 -5.72 1.89 -2.56
CA GLY A 95 -6.24 1.79 -3.91
C GLY A 95 -5.21 2.15 -4.98
N THR A 96 -5.46 1.72 -6.22
CA THR A 96 -4.59 2.02 -7.36
C THR A 96 -4.43 3.53 -7.55
N SER A 97 -5.48 4.33 -7.33
CA SER A 97 -5.36 5.79 -7.49
C SER A 97 -4.31 6.40 -6.54
N MET A 98 -4.23 5.86 -5.32
CA MET A 98 -3.28 6.32 -4.30
C MET A 98 -1.87 5.77 -4.56
N VAL A 99 -1.75 4.49 -4.93
CA VAL A 99 -0.47 3.85 -5.21
C VAL A 99 0.19 4.37 -6.49
N CYS A 100 -0.62 4.78 -7.47
CA CYS A 100 -0.15 5.36 -8.73
C CYS A 100 0.17 6.86 -8.64
N GLY A 101 -0.11 7.49 -7.50
CA GLY A 101 0.45 8.79 -7.19
C GLY A 101 1.96 8.70 -6.94
N ILE A 102 2.56 9.82 -6.61
CA ILE A 102 3.90 9.80 -6.03
C ILE A 102 3.74 9.47 -4.54
N PRO A 103 4.42 8.42 -4.03
CA PRO A 103 4.36 8.10 -2.62
C PRO A 103 4.76 9.31 -1.80
N LEU A 104 3.98 9.57 -0.74
CA LEU A 104 4.40 10.39 0.38
C LEU A 104 5.48 9.63 1.15
N ILE A 105 6.64 9.43 0.52
CA ILE A 105 7.84 8.94 1.18
C ILE A 105 8.08 9.94 2.31
N THR A 106 7.95 9.51 3.55
CA THR A 106 8.00 10.43 4.68
C THR A 106 9.35 11.17 4.68
N HIS A 107 9.25 12.49 4.87
CA HIS A 107 10.39 13.41 4.74
C HIS A 107 11.07 13.38 3.36
N ALA A 108 10.38 12.99 2.28
CA ALA A 108 10.92 13.15 0.95
C ALA A 108 11.01 14.62 0.58
N ASN A 109 12.22 15.01 0.20
CA ASN A 109 12.44 16.23 -0.54
C ASN A 109 12.17 15.96 -2.03
N GLN A 110 12.10 17.04 -2.81
CA GLN A 110 11.89 16.97 -4.25
C GLN A 110 12.85 15.98 -4.95
N MET A 111 14.10 15.88 -4.51
CA MET A 111 15.09 14.97 -5.09
C MET A 111 14.68 13.49 -4.99
N LYS A 112 14.16 13.05 -3.83
CA LYS A 112 13.70 11.66 -3.65
C LYS A 112 12.44 11.37 -4.48
N VAL A 113 11.56 12.35 -4.60
CA VAL A 113 10.35 12.27 -5.42
C VAL A 113 10.73 12.11 -6.91
N GLU A 114 11.65 12.94 -7.40
CA GLU A 114 12.15 12.86 -8.78
C GLU A 114 12.91 11.55 -9.05
N GLU A 115 13.70 11.08 -8.07
CA GLU A 115 14.39 9.80 -8.17
C GLU A 115 13.39 8.65 -8.31
N TYR A 116 12.33 8.64 -7.50
CA TYR A 116 11.26 7.66 -7.60
C TYR A 116 10.60 7.72 -8.98
N PHE A 117 10.17 8.91 -9.42
CA PHE A 117 9.52 9.11 -10.71
C PHE A 117 10.38 8.59 -11.86
N SER A 118 11.68 8.92 -11.87
CA SER A 118 12.62 8.49 -12.92
C SER A 118 12.76 6.96 -13.03
N LYS A 119 12.47 6.22 -11.94
CA LYS A 119 12.49 4.75 -11.91
C LYS A 119 11.14 4.16 -12.31
N ALA A 120 10.05 4.76 -11.85
CA ALA A 120 8.70 4.25 -12.07
C ALA A 120 8.18 4.51 -13.50
N GLU A 121 8.42 5.70 -14.05
CA GLU A 121 7.95 6.10 -15.39
C GLU A 121 8.30 5.09 -16.49
N PRO A 122 9.56 4.72 -16.74
CA PRO A 122 9.91 3.81 -17.84
C PRO A 122 9.35 2.40 -17.65
N VAL A 123 9.14 1.98 -16.39
CA VAL A 123 8.56 0.67 -16.08
C VAL A 123 7.06 0.66 -16.41
N LEU A 124 6.35 1.72 -16.05
CA LEU A 124 4.93 1.89 -16.37
C LEU A 124 4.70 2.06 -17.88
N GLU A 125 5.57 2.80 -18.57
CA GLU A 125 5.54 2.91 -20.04
C GLU A 125 5.67 1.54 -20.71
N LYS A 126 6.65 0.74 -20.26
CA LYS A 126 6.89 -0.61 -20.78
C LYS A 126 5.72 -1.55 -20.50
N ALA A 127 5.02 -1.38 -19.39
CA ALA A 127 3.85 -2.18 -19.04
C ALA A 127 2.65 -1.90 -19.95
N GLY A 128 2.61 -0.75 -20.64
CA GLY A 128 1.65 -0.45 -21.70
C GLY A 128 0.23 -0.19 -21.18
N THR A 129 -0.78 -0.59 -21.95
CA THR A 129 -2.20 -0.29 -21.68
C THR A 129 -2.65 -0.58 -20.25
N PRO A 130 -2.29 -1.70 -19.61
CA PRO A 130 -2.66 -1.96 -18.22
C PRO A 130 -2.16 -0.93 -17.19
N ALA A 131 -1.10 -0.20 -17.50
CA ALA A 131 -0.48 0.78 -16.62
C ALA A 131 -0.69 2.24 -17.08
N ALA A 132 -1.44 2.47 -18.17
CA ALA A 132 -1.56 3.79 -18.78
C ALA A 132 -2.20 4.83 -17.85
N GLU A 133 -3.26 4.47 -17.13
CA GLU A 133 -3.91 5.36 -16.16
C GLU A 133 -2.98 5.66 -14.98
N CYS A 134 -2.29 4.63 -14.48
CA CYS A 134 -1.30 4.77 -13.41
C CYS A 134 -0.18 5.74 -13.80
N LEU A 135 0.34 5.61 -15.02
CA LEU A 135 1.35 6.50 -15.58
C LEU A 135 0.84 7.94 -15.74
N SER A 136 -0.41 8.11 -16.18
CA SER A 136 -1.02 9.44 -16.29
C SER A 136 -1.09 10.12 -14.93
N ASN A 137 -1.64 9.42 -13.92
CA ASN A 137 -1.78 9.95 -12.56
C ASN A 137 -0.41 10.34 -11.97
N MET A 138 0.61 9.50 -12.20
CA MET A 138 1.97 9.77 -11.73
C MET A 138 2.58 11.01 -12.39
N ARG A 139 2.36 11.20 -13.69
CA ARG A 139 2.81 12.38 -14.45
C ARG A 139 2.11 13.65 -14.03
N ASP A 140 0.81 13.59 -13.78
CA ASP A 140 0.04 14.72 -13.30
C ASP A 140 0.51 15.13 -11.89
N THR A 141 0.74 14.14 -11.01
CA THR A 141 1.23 14.37 -9.65
C THR A 141 2.62 15.00 -9.62
N ILE A 142 3.57 14.52 -10.44
CA ILE A 142 4.93 15.09 -10.44
C ILE A 142 4.93 16.53 -10.96
N GLU A 143 4.08 16.82 -11.94
CA GLU A 143 3.96 18.16 -12.50
C GLU A 143 3.38 19.13 -11.46
N GLU A 144 2.36 18.72 -10.70
CA GLU A 144 1.83 19.50 -9.58
C GLU A 144 2.93 19.80 -8.55
N ILE A 145 3.69 18.78 -8.11
CA ILE A 145 4.78 18.94 -7.13
C ILE A 145 5.86 19.91 -7.64
N ARG A 146 6.23 19.82 -8.93
CA ARG A 146 7.22 20.72 -9.55
C ARG A 146 6.71 22.16 -9.58
N GLN A 147 5.44 22.36 -9.92
CA GLN A 147 4.81 23.68 -9.94
C GLN A 147 4.73 24.29 -8.54
N GLU A 148 4.31 23.52 -7.53
CA GLU A 148 4.27 23.98 -6.14
C GLU A 148 5.65 24.38 -5.62
N THR A 149 6.68 23.57 -5.95
CA THR A 149 8.06 23.85 -5.54
C THR A 149 8.62 25.10 -6.23
N ALA A 150 8.31 25.31 -7.51
CA ALA A 150 8.70 26.51 -8.25
C ALA A 150 8.03 27.78 -7.70
N GLN A 151 6.78 27.66 -7.21
CA GLN A 151 6.05 28.77 -6.60
C GLN A 151 6.51 29.06 -5.15
N ASN A 152 7.02 28.05 -4.43
CA ASN A 152 7.45 28.17 -3.03
C ASN A 152 8.86 27.60 -2.81
N PRO A 153 9.92 28.21 -3.39
CA PRO A 153 11.28 27.66 -3.37
C PRO A 153 11.98 27.64 -1.98
N ALA A 154 11.31 28.15 -0.94
CA ALA A 154 11.85 28.28 0.42
C ALA A 154 11.27 27.25 1.42
N LYS A 155 10.47 26.30 0.95
CA LYS A 155 9.88 25.20 1.74
C LYS A 155 10.65 23.91 1.49
#